data_AF-A0A9E1SMJ8-F1
#
_entry.id   AF-A0A9E1SMJ8-F1
#
_cell.length_a   1.000
_cell.length_b   1.000
_cell.length_c   1.000
_cell.angle_alpha   90.00
_cell.angle_beta   90.00
_cell.angle_gamma   90.00
#
_symmetry.space_group_name_H-M   'P 1'
#
loop_
_entity.id
_entity.type
_entity.pdbx_description
1 polymer ?
#
loop_
_entity_poly.entity_id
_entity_poly.type
_entity_poly.pdbx_seq_one_letter_code
_entity_poly.pdbx_strand_id
1 'polypeptide(L)' 'MNKRSKNVKGAFKVGPDQNIELKNKNILLIDDVYTTGATAENCAKALKKAGAGKVNVLTIFRVVSPQNIK' A
#
# COMPACT_ATOMS: atom_id res chain seq x y z
N MET A 1 5.82 14.57 -16.34
CA MET A 1 5.80 13.09 -16.23
C MET A 1 7.08 12.61 -15.59
N ASN A 2 7.06 12.26 -14.30
CA ASN A 2 8.28 12.06 -13.50
C ASN A 2 8.69 10.57 -13.41
N LYS A 3 9.98 10.30 -13.59
CA LYS A 3 10.65 9.01 -13.89
C LYS A 3 10.59 7.91 -12.79
N ARG A 4 9.73 8.02 -11.76
CA ARG A 4 9.66 7.03 -10.67
C ARG A 4 8.72 5.85 -10.90
N SER A 5 7.74 5.99 -11.80
CA SER A 5 6.72 4.95 -12.04
C SER A 5 7.29 3.61 -12.56
N LYS A 6 8.48 3.62 -13.17
CA LYS A 6 9.15 2.40 -13.66
C LYS A 6 9.88 1.60 -12.56
N ASN A 7 10.37 2.24 -11.49
CA ASN A 7 11.19 1.55 -10.48
C ASN A 7 10.38 0.76 -9.43
N VAL A 8 9.06 0.90 -9.39
CA VAL A 8 8.22 0.33 -8.34
C VAL A 8 7.26 -0.75 -8.87
N LYS A 9 7.13 -0.87 -10.19
CA LYS A 9 6.22 -1.82 -10.82
C LYS A 9 6.74 -3.25 -10.61
N GLY A 10 6.11 -4.00 -9.72
CA GLY A 10 6.53 -5.36 -9.36
C GLY A 10 7.43 -5.46 -8.12
N ALA A 11 7.75 -4.35 -7.45
CA ALA A 11 8.50 -4.37 -6.19
C ALA A 11 7.72 -5.02 -5.04
N PHE A 12 6.38 -5.05 -5.13
CA PHE A 12 5.50 -5.59 -4.11
C PHE A 12 4.80 -6.86 -4.63
N LYS A 13 5.08 -7.99 -3.98
CA LYS A 13 4.44 -9.29 -4.22
C LYS A 13 4.09 -9.94 -2.88
N VAL A 14 2.97 -10.65 -2.84
CA VAL A 14 2.70 -11.58 -1.74
C VAL A 14 3.58 -12.80 -1.96
N GLY A 15 4.37 -13.17 -0.94
CA GLY A 15 5.30 -14.30 -1.03
C GLY A 15 4.55 -15.64 -1.13
N PRO A 16 5.11 -16.64 -1.84
CA PRO A 16 4.48 -17.95 -2.00
C PRO A 16 4.34 -18.74 -0.69
N ASP A 17 5.23 -18.51 0.28
CA ASP A 17 5.27 -19.24 1.56
C ASP A 17 4.42 -18.64 2.68
N GLN A 18 3.51 -17.72 2.36
CA GLN A 18 2.64 -17.17 3.39
C GLN A 18 1.46 -18.13 3.61
N ASN A 19 1.55 -18.95 4.65
CA ASN A 19 0.47 -19.78 5.24
C ASN A 19 -0.81 -18.98 5.61
N ILE A 20 -0.91 -17.74 5.18
CA ILE A 20 -1.99 -16.80 5.47
C ILE A 20 -2.90 -16.78 4.26
N GLU A 21 -4.07 -17.41 4.39
CA GLU A 21 -5.14 -17.25 3.41
C GLU A 21 -5.62 -15.80 3.40
N LEU A 22 -5.39 -15.09 2.31
CA LEU A 22 -5.80 -13.69 2.16
C LEU A 22 -7.25 -13.51 1.70
N LYS A 23 -7.88 -14.58 1.19
CA LYS A 23 -9.22 -14.54 0.60
C LYS A 23 -10.23 -13.88 1.56
N ASN A 24 -10.80 -12.76 1.13
CA ASN A 24 -11.78 -11.96 1.86
C ASN A 24 -11.32 -11.41 3.23
N LYS A 25 -10.03 -11.51 3.59
CA LYS A 25 -9.51 -10.97 4.84
C LYS A 25 -9.36 -9.45 4.74
N ASN A 26 -9.72 -8.74 5.81
CA ASN A 26 -9.45 -7.32 5.93
C ASN A 26 -8.02 -7.13 6.45
N ILE A 27 -7.21 -6.36 5.72
CA ILE A 27 -5.79 -6.15 6.01
C ILE A 27 -5.57 -4.70 6.45
N LEU A 28 -4.79 -4.53 7.52
CA LEU A 28 -4.28 -3.23 7.94
C LEU A 28 -2.79 -3.14 7.59
N LEU A 29 -2.46 -2.26 6.65
CA LEU A 29 -1.08 -1.87 6.38
C LEU A 29 -0.64 -0.86 7.45
N ILE A 30 0.54 -1.09 8.02
CA ILE A 30 1.16 -0.19 9.00
C ILE A 30 2.44 0.35 8.39
N ASP A 31 2.61 1.67 8.40
CA ASP A 31 3.81 2.36 7.92
C ASP A 31 4.10 3.57 8.82
N ASP A 32 5.32 4.06 8.87
CA ASP A 32 5.67 5.19 9.75
C ASP A 32 5.20 6.54 9.19
N VAL A 33 5.44 6.79 7.89
CA VAL A 33 5.17 8.07 7.21
C VAL A 33 4.46 7.86 5.88
N TYR A 34 3.23 8.35 5.79
CA TYR A 34 2.48 8.43 4.54
C TYR A 34 2.78 9.73 3.80
N THR A 35 3.53 9.62 2.70
CA THR A 35 3.87 10.75 1.81
C THR A 35 2.85 10.89 0.67
N THR A 36 3.24 10.57 -0.57
CA THR A 36 2.34 10.55 -1.74
C THR A 36 1.39 9.35 -1.74
N GLY A 37 1.63 8.36 -0.87
CA GLY A 37 0.88 7.12 -0.81
C GLY A 37 1.33 6.04 -1.80
N ALA A 38 2.36 6.29 -2.62
CA ALA A 38 2.78 5.34 -3.65
C ALA A 38 3.15 3.95 -3.11
N THR A 39 3.80 3.89 -1.95
CA THR A 39 4.13 2.62 -1.27
C THR A 39 2.86 1.88 -0.86
N ALA A 40 2.00 2.53 -0.06
CA ALA A 40 0.75 1.98 0.43
C ALA A 40 -0.19 1.52 -0.71
N GLU A 41 -0.28 2.29 -1.79
CA GLU A 41 -1.10 1.96 -2.95
C GLU A 41 -0.59 0.70 -3.67
N ASN A 42 0.72 0.56 -3.85
CA ASN A 42 1.29 -0.63 -4.48
C ASN A 42 1.14 -1.88 -3.61
N CYS A 43 1.34 -1.76 -2.28
CA CYS A 43 1.05 -2.84 -1.33
C CYS A 43 -0.43 -3.26 -1.38
N ALA A 44 -1.34 -2.28 -1.32
CA ALA A 44 -2.77 -2.54 -1.37
C ALA A 44 -3.18 -3.23 -2.68
N LYS A 45 -2.63 -2.80 -3.82
CA LYS A 45 -2.86 -3.47 -5.12
C LYS A 45 -2.36 -4.91 -5.12
N ALA A 46 -1.17 -5.19 -4.56
CA ALA A 46 -0.64 -6.54 -4.48
C ALA A 46 -1.52 -7.45 -3.60
N LEU A 47 -1.95 -6.97 -2.43
CA LEU A 47 -2.84 -7.70 -1.52
C LEU A 47 -4.22 -7.96 -2.12
N LYS A 48 -4.81 -6.95 -2.77
CA LYS A 48 -6.08 -7.08 -3.48
C LYS A 48 -6.02 -8.11 -4.60
N LYS A 49 -4.94 -8.11 -5.40
CA LYS A 49 -4.71 -9.14 -6.43
C LYS A 49 -4.57 -10.54 -5.85
N ALA A 50 -4.09 -10.66 -4.62
CA ALA A 50 -4.01 -11.92 -3.89
C ALA A 50 -5.32 -12.32 -3.18
N GLY A 51 -6.42 -11.58 -3.38
CA GLY A 51 -7.75 -11.93 -2.88
C GLY A 51 -8.16 -11.25 -1.57
N ALA A 52 -7.39 -10.26 -1.09
CA ALA A 52 -7.75 -9.53 0.12
C ALA A 52 -9.11 -8.82 0.02
N GLY A 53 -9.84 -8.80 1.15
CA GLY A 53 -11.00 -7.97 1.41
C GLY A 53 -10.61 -6.50 1.53
N LYS A 54 -11.09 -5.76 2.54
CA LYS A 54 -10.70 -4.34 2.71
C LYS A 54 -9.19 -4.22 2.98
N VAL A 55 -8.55 -3.18 2.45
CA VAL A 55 -7.18 -2.85 2.79
C VAL A 55 -7.16 -1.42 3.30
N ASN A 56 -6.82 -1.25 4.57
CA ASN A 56 -6.72 0.05 5.24
C ASN A 56 -5.24 0.36 5.50
N VAL A 57 -4.91 1.64 5.71
CA VAL A 57 -3.56 2.11 5.99
C VAL A 57 -3.58 2.89 7.30
N LEU A 58 -2.73 2.49 8.24
CA LEU A 58 -2.44 3.22 9.47
C LEU A 58 -1.01 3.74 9.39
N THR A 59 -0.83 5.01 9.72
CA THR A 59 0.47 5.66 9.74
C THR A 59 0.57 6.67 10.87
N ILE A 60 1.79 6.91 11.36
CA ILE A 60 2.02 7.86 12.45
C ILE A 60 1.99 9.29 11.89
N PHE A 61 2.63 9.51 10.74
CA PHE A 61 2.73 10.83 10.14
C PHE A 61 2.18 10.84 8.71
N ARG A 62 1.46 11.91 8.37
CA ARG A 62 1.02 12.17 6.99
C ARG A 62 1.62 13.47 6.50
N VAL A 63 2.33 13.41 5.38
CA VAL A 63 2.79 14.62 4.69
C VAL A 63 1.61 15.20 3.90
N VAL A 64 1.23 16.43 4.24
CA VAL A 64 0.21 17.19 3.52
C VAL A 64 0.87 18.33 2.74
N SER A 65 0.53 18.47 1.47
CA SER A 65 0.88 19.68 0.72
C SER A 65 0.05 20.85 1.23
N PRO A 66 0.56 22.10 1.20
CA PRO A 66 -0.15 23.28 1.72
C PRO A 66 -1.55 23.47 1.12
N GLN A 67 -1.78 23.03 -0.13
CA GLN A 67 -3.09 23.12 -0.80
C GLN A 67 -4.15 22.15 -0.25
N ASN A 68 -3.76 21.20 0.61
CA ASN A 68 -4.62 20.16 1.17
C ASN A 68 -4.84 20.33 2.68
N ILE A 69 -4.43 21.46 3.25
CA ILE A 69 -4.75 21.83 4.63
C ILE A 69 -6.15 22.45 4.58
N LYS A 70 -7.13 21.78 5.19
CA LYS A 70 -8.45 22.34 5.48
C LYS A 70 -8.43 23.00 6.85
#